data_AF-A0A9P6ITH9-F1
#
_entry.id   AF-A0A9P6ITH9-F1
#
_cell.length_a   1.000
_cell.length_b   1.000
_cell.length_c   1.000
_cell.angle_alpha   90.00
_cell.angle_beta   90.00
_cell.angle_gamma   90.00
#
_symmetry.space_group_name_H-M   'P 1'
#
loop_
_entity.id
_entity.type
_entity.pdbx_description
1 polymer ?
#
loop_
_entity_poly.entity_id
_entity_poly.type
_entity_poly.pdbx_seq_one_letter_code
_entity_poly.pdbx_strand_id
1 'polypeptide(L)'
;MAEKSSGSIVYGSKVAVPAIRLSQVRPFSTSGPAMDDSGYHFDTHRFVEKLESEGFTRQQSETIMNALDEVITESMNNLTKNMVTKADQDKTVYTYKVDFAALKSELQMLEKNDFSLTNTNNERLVSEIEKLRQRLREEIGRTQAG
;
A
#
# COMPACT_ATOMS: atom_id res chain seq x y z
N MET A 1 -61.29 9.02 31.26
CA MET A 1 -60.59 9.99 30.39
C MET A 1 -59.30 10.33 31.12
N ALA A 2 -58.17 9.73 30.74
CA ALA A 2 -57.24 10.26 29.70
C ALA A 2 -56.60 11.56 30.23
N GLU A 3 -55.28 11.78 30.30
CA GLU A 3 -54.19 11.23 29.51
C GLU A 3 -52.84 11.79 30.05
N LYS A 4 -51.81 10.93 30.01
CA LYS A 4 -50.37 11.22 29.85
C LYS A 4 -49.59 12.03 30.91
N SER A 5 -48.97 11.24 31.80
CA SER A 5 -47.60 11.43 32.28
C SER A 5 -46.63 11.60 31.09
N SER A 6 -45.97 12.74 30.99
CA SER A 6 -44.87 12.98 30.05
C SER A 6 -43.56 12.46 30.65
N GLY A 7 -43.32 11.16 30.47
CA GLY A 7 -41.98 10.59 30.63
C GLY A 7 -41.14 10.92 29.40
N SER A 8 -40.26 11.91 29.50
CA SER A 8 -39.21 12.13 28.50
C SER A 8 -38.21 10.99 28.58
N ILE A 9 -38.37 9.99 27.72
CA ILE A 9 -37.36 8.95 27.50
C ILE A 9 -36.24 9.57 26.67
N VAL A 10 -35.13 9.88 27.33
CA VAL A 10 -33.90 10.34 26.69
C VAL A 10 -33.21 9.13 26.07
N TYR A 11 -33.55 8.78 24.83
CA TYR A 11 -32.72 7.91 24.01
C TYR A 11 -31.81 8.75 23.12
N GLY A 12 -30.51 8.56 23.24
CA GLY A 12 -29.54 9.05 22.27
C GLY A 12 -28.33 9.73 22.88
N SER A 13 -27.56 9.01 23.71
CA SER A 13 -26.13 9.31 23.83
C SER A 13 -25.50 9.09 22.46
N LYS A 14 -25.35 10.16 21.68
CA LYS A 14 -24.58 10.15 20.43
C LYS A 14 -23.15 9.75 20.79
N VAL A 15 -22.80 8.50 20.50
CA VAL A 15 -21.40 8.07 20.55
C VAL A 15 -20.70 8.81 19.42
N ALA A 16 -19.92 9.83 19.77
CA ALA A 16 -19.12 10.56 18.81
C ALA A 16 -18.06 9.60 18.23
N VAL A 17 -18.25 9.21 16.97
CA VAL A 17 -17.22 8.47 16.24
C VAL A 17 -16.09 9.46 15.97
N PRO A 18 -14.86 9.22 16.47
CA PRO A 18 -13.76 10.11 16.20
C PRO A 18 -13.47 10.10 14.70
N ALA A 19 -13.51 11.27 14.08
CA ALA A 19 -13.07 11.44 12.70
C ALA A 19 -11.57 11.14 12.65
N ILE A 20 -11.22 9.96 12.10
CA ILE A 20 -9.83 9.60 11.81
C ILE A 20 -9.33 10.65 10.82
N ARG A 21 -8.47 11.57 11.28
CA ARG A 21 -7.74 12.44 10.36
C ARG A 21 -6.87 11.52 9.51
N LEU A 22 -7.25 11.35 8.25
CA LEU A 22 -6.38 10.81 7.22
C LEU A 22 -5.13 11.67 7.22
N SER A 23 -4.06 11.14 7.81
CA SER A 23 -2.74 11.72 7.72
C SER A 23 -2.47 11.94 6.23
N GLN A 24 -2.12 13.16 5.86
CA GLN A 24 -1.60 13.45 4.53
C GLN A 24 -0.46 12.47 4.28
N VAL A 25 -0.74 11.49 3.42
CA VAL A 25 0.26 10.54 2.93
C VAL A 25 1.33 11.40 2.28
N ARG A 26 2.48 11.52 2.94
CA ARG A 26 3.62 12.23 2.37
C ARG A 26 3.92 11.56 1.03
N PRO A 27 3.90 12.27 -0.11
CA PRO A 27 4.33 11.67 -1.35
C PRO A 27 5.78 11.21 -1.16
N PHE A 28 6.05 9.96 -1.49
CA PHE A 28 7.41 9.43 -1.50
C PHE A 28 8.20 10.26 -2.50
N SER A 29 9.14 11.07 -2.00
CA SER A 29 10.03 11.86 -2.83
C SER A 29 11.08 10.90 -3.39
N THR A 30 10.96 10.57 -4.68
CA THR A 30 12.01 9.85 -5.40
C THR A 30 13.07 10.88 -5.75
N SER A 31 14.10 11.03 -4.91
CA SER A 31 15.38 11.54 -5.40
C SER A 31 15.90 10.51 -6.38
N GLY A 32 15.52 10.64 -7.66
CA GLY A 32 16.08 9.80 -8.71
C GLY A 32 17.60 9.94 -8.71
N PRO A 33 18.37 8.88 -8.98
CA PRO A 33 19.78 9.07 -9.25
C PRO A 33 19.83 9.99 -10.47
N ALA A 34 20.36 11.19 -10.28
CA ALA A 34 20.92 11.93 -11.39
C ALA A 34 22.12 11.09 -11.84
N MET A 35 21.86 10.05 -12.65
CA MET A 35 22.85 9.63 -13.61
C MET A 35 22.93 10.78 -14.59
N ASP A 36 23.80 11.71 -14.23
CA ASP A 36 24.40 12.65 -15.12
C ASP A 36 25.02 11.83 -16.26
N ASP A 37 24.24 11.58 -17.30
CA ASP A 37 24.72 11.12 -18.60
C ASP A 37 25.50 12.25 -19.32
N SER A 38 25.83 13.34 -18.62
CA SER A 38 26.78 14.32 -19.12
C SER A 38 28.22 13.89 -18.78
N GLY A 39 28.88 13.32 -19.80
CA GLY A 39 30.14 13.90 -20.21
C GLY A 39 31.44 13.35 -19.61
N TYR A 40 31.45 12.18 -18.97
CA TYR A 40 32.71 11.49 -18.68
C TYR A 40 33.11 10.60 -19.87
N HIS A 41 33.37 11.22 -21.03
CA HIS A 41 33.98 10.51 -22.14
C HIS A 41 35.42 10.18 -21.78
N PHE A 42 35.74 8.88 -21.79
CA PHE A 42 37.13 8.46 -21.61
C PHE A 42 37.92 8.83 -22.87
N ASP A 43 38.85 9.78 -22.73
CA ASP A 43 39.71 10.23 -23.83
C ASP A 43 40.89 9.26 -23.98
N THR A 44 40.65 8.22 -24.77
CA THR A 44 41.62 7.19 -25.15
C THR A 44 42.89 7.80 -25.77
N HIS A 45 42.76 8.88 -26.53
CA HIS A 45 43.90 9.47 -27.25
C HIS A 45 44.83 10.21 -26.29
N ARG A 46 44.27 11.06 -25.43
CA ARG A 46 45.03 11.78 -24.42
C ARG A 46 45.71 10.84 -23.42
N PHE A 47 45.09 9.69 -23.13
CA PHE A 47 45.70 8.66 -22.28
C PHE A 47 46.94 8.03 -22.94
N VAL A 48 46.86 7.71 -24.24
CA VAL A 48 48.00 7.17 -25.01
C VAL A 48 49.12 8.20 -25.16
N GLU A 49 48.80 9.46 -25.50
CA GLU A 49 49.80 10.54 -25.60
C GLU A 49 50.56 10.75 -24.28
N LYS A 50 49.85 10.65 -23.15
CA LYS A 50 50.47 10.76 -21.83
C LYS A 50 51.46 9.62 -21.58
N LEU A 51 51.11 8.37 -21.91
CA LEU A 51 52.01 7.23 -21.76
C LEU A 51 53.23 7.35 -22.68
N GLU A 52 53.05 7.83 -23.90
CA GLU A 52 54.17 8.12 -24.81
C GLU A 52 55.11 9.20 -24.23
N SER A 53 54.55 10.24 -23.61
CA SER A 53 55.34 11.29 -22.94
C SER A 53 56.09 10.79 -21.69
N GLU A 54 55.63 9.70 -21.08
CA GLU A 54 56.26 9.03 -19.93
C GLU A 54 57.29 7.96 -20.36
N GLY A 55 57.53 7.79 -21.67
CA GLY A 55 58.57 6.92 -22.22
C GLY A 55 58.10 5.53 -22.66
N PHE A 56 56.78 5.29 -22.70
CA PHE A 56 56.22 4.06 -23.28
C PHE A 56 56.20 4.14 -24.81
N THR A 57 56.37 3.00 -25.47
CA THR A 57 56.11 2.94 -26.93
C THR A 57 54.62 3.05 -27.21
N ARG A 58 54.27 3.50 -28.42
CA ARG A 58 52.87 3.56 -28.87
C ARG A 58 52.13 2.24 -28.68
N GLN A 59 52.76 1.13 -29.08
CA GLN A 59 52.19 -0.21 -28.97
C GLN A 59 51.92 -0.63 -27.52
N GLN A 60 52.83 -0.30 -26.60
CA GLN A 60 52.61 -0.56 -25.16
C GLN A 60 51.48 0.31 -24.61
N SER A 61 51.42 1.57 -25.01
CA SER A 61 50.40 2.52 -24.58
C SER A 61 49.00 2.11 -25.05
N GLU A 62 48.87 1.70 -26.31
CA GLU A 62 47.64 1.14 -26.88
C GLU A 62 47.23 -0.17 -26.16
N THR A 63 48.19 -1.04 -25.83
CA THR A 63 47.91 -2.29 -25.11
C THR A 63 47.40 -2.05 -23.69
N ILE A 64 48.02 -1.13 -22.94
CA ILE A 64 47.60 -0.75 -21.59
C ILE A 64 46.21 -0.12 -21.63
N MET A 65 45.96 0.72 -22.65
CA MET A 65 44.66 1.35 -22.82
C MET A 65 43.55 0.32 -23.07
N ASN A 66 43.79 -0.66 -23.94
CA ASN A 66 42.81 -1.71 -24.22
C ASN A 66 42.48 -2.53 -22.95
N ALA A 67 43.49 -2.88 -22.15
CA ALA A 67 43.27 -3.58 -20.89
C ALA A 67 42.45 -2.73 -19.89
N LEU A 68 42.66 -1.41 -19.87
CA LEU A 68 41.88 -0.50 -19.02
C LEU A 68 40.43 -0.39 -19.50
N ASP A 69 40.21 -0.32 -20.81
CA ASP A 69 38.86 -0.28 -21.41
C ASP A 69 38.05 -1.53 -21.07
N GLU A 70 38.68 -2.70 -21.10
CA GLU A 70 38.06 -3.97 -20.71
C GLU A 70 37.60 -3.95 -19.24
N VAL A 71 38.48 -3.52 -18.31
CA VAL A 71 38.17 -3.47 -16.87
C VAL A 71 37.09 -2.43 -16.56
N ILE A 72 37.12 -1.26 -17.21
CA ILE A 72 36.10 -0.22 -17.03
C ILE A 72 34.75 -0.72 -17.56
N THR A 73 34.74 -1.32 -18.75
CA THR A 73 33.53 -1.88 -19.36
C THR A 73 32.95 -2.99 -18.48
N GLU A 74 33.78 -3.90 -17.97
CA GLU A 74 33.35 -4.93 -17.02
C GLU A 74 32.77 -4.31 -15.74
N SER A 75 33.44 -3.30 -15.17
CA SER A 75 33.00 -2.63 -13.95
C SER A 75 31.66 -1.92 -14.15
N MET A 76 31.48 -1.20 -15.27
CA MET A 76 30.23 -0.52 -15.62
C MET A 76 29.09 -1.51 -15.86
N ASN A 77 29.36 -2.62 -16.54
CA ASN A 77 28.39 -3.70 -16.71
C ASN A 77 28.01 -4.30 -15.36
N ASN A 78 28.97 -4.56 -14.47
CA ASN A 78 28.69 -5.08 -13.13
C ASN A 78 27.88 -4.12 -12.26
N LEU A 79 28.15 -2.81 -12.36
CA LEU A 79 27.38 -1.78 -11.66
C LEU A 79 25.94 -1.71 -12.18
N THR A 80 25.76 -1.66 -13.50
CA THR A 80 24.44 -1.51 -14.11
C THR A 80 23.61 -2.80 -14.09
N LYS A 81 24.23 -3.98 -14.03
CA LYS A 81 23.57 -5.30 -14.02
C LYS A 81 22.51 -5.46 -12.93
N ASN A 82 22.72 -4.87 -11.76
CA ASN A 82 21.77 -4.94 -10.64
C ASN A 82 20.93 -3.67 -10.49
N MET A 83 21.11 -2.68 -11.35
CA MET A 83 20.28 -1.48 -11.33
C MET A 83 18.94 -1.79 -11.99
N VAL A 84 17.88 -1.17 -11.45
CA VAL A 84 16.54 -1.21 -12.03
C VAL A 84 16.30 0.10 -12.74
N THR A 85 15.71 0.05 -13.93
CA THR A 85 15.36 1.27 -14.64
C THR A 85 14.24 1.99 -13.89
N LYS A 86 14.21 3.33 -13.96
CA LYS A 86 13.13 4.10 -13.33
C LYS A 86 11.75 3.69 -13.87
N ALA A 87 11.66 3.36 -15.15
CA ALA A 87 10.42 2.90 -15.77
C ALA A 87 9.94 1.57 -15.18
N ASP A 88 10.84 0.61 -14.94
CA ASP A 88 10.49 -0.67 -14.30
C ASP A 88 10.10 -0.48 -12.83
N GLN A 89 10.77 0.41 -12.12
CA GLN A 89 10.40 0.78 -10.76
C GLN A 89 9.01 1.42 -10.72
N ASP A 90 8.74 2.40 -11.58
CA ASP A 90 7.46 3.11 -11.64
C ASP A 90 6.31 2.17 -12.02
N LYS A 91 6.55 1.23 -12.96
CA LYS A 91 5.61 0.17 -13.31
C LYS A 91 5.29 -0.71 -12.11
N THR A 92 6.32 -1.15 -11.37
CA THR A 92 6.15 -2.00 -10.19
C THR A 92 5.34 -1.28 -9.10
N VAL A 93 5.65 -0.01 -8.86
CA VAL A 93 4.88 0.84 -7.93
C VAL A 93 3.43 1.00 -8.38
N TYR A 94 3.18 1.18 -9.67
CA TYR A 94 1.83 1.26 -10.22
C TYR A 94 1.05 -0.03 -9.96
N THR A 95 1.63 -1.19 -10.25
CA THR A 95 1.01 -2.50 -9.97
C THR A 95 0.63 -2.63 -8.50
N TYR A 96 1.55 -2.34 -7.58
CA TYR A 96 1.25 -2.39 -6.14
C TYR A 96 0.10 -1.46 -5.73
N LYS A 97 -0.01 -0.28 -6.33
CA LYS A 97 -1.09 0.66 -6.04
C LYS A 97 -2.44 0.13 -6.52
N VAL A 98 -2.49 -0.45 -7.71
CA VAL A 98 -3.71 -1.04 -8.27
C VAL A 98 -4.15 -2.24 -7.44
N ASP A 99 -3.23 -3.14 -7.10
CA ASP A 99 -3.51 -4.34 -6.30
C ASP A 99 -4.00 -3.96 -4.90
N PHE A 100 -3.37 -2.97 -4.27
CA PHE A 100 -3.79 -2.47 -2.97
C PHE A 100 -5.19 -1.83 -3.02
N ALA A 101 -5.51 -1.10 -4.09
CA ALA A 101 -6.85 -0.52 -4.27
C ALA A 101 -7.91 -1.61 -4.45
N ALA A 102 -7.60 -2.66 -5.22
CA ALA A 102 -8.48 -3.81 -5.42
C ALA A 102 -8.73 -4.55 -4.10
N LEU A 103 -7.66 -4.90 -3.37
CA LEU A 103 -7.75 -5.57 -2.06
C LEU A 103 -8.57 -4.76 -1.06
N LYS A 104 -8.35 -3.45 -1.01
CA LYS A 104 -9.13 -2.56 -0.14
C LYS A 104 -10.62 -2.57 -0.50
N SER A 105 -10.94 -2.55 -1.79
CA SER A 105 -12.34 -2.62 -2.24
C SER A 105 -12.99 -3.94 -1.86
N GLU A 106 -12.28 -5.06 -2.04
CA GLU A 106 -12.76 -6.39 -1.64
C GLU A 106 -13.01 -6.48 -0.13
N LEU A 107 -12.05 -6.03 0.68
CA LEU A 107 -12.19 -5.98 2.13
C LEU A 107 -13.42 -5.16 2.56
N GLN A 108 -13.62 -3.98 1.99
CA GLN A 108 -14.77 -3.12 2.30
C GLN A 108 -16.10 -3.77 1.90
N MET A 109 -16.14 -4.54 0.82
CA MET A 109 -17.34 -5.28 0.42
C MET A 109 -17.63 -6.42 1.39
N LEU A 110 -16.62 -7.19 1.77
CA LEU A 110 -16.75 -8.27 2.75
C LEU A 110 -17.22 -7.74 4.11
N GLU A 111 -16.58 -6.70 4.64
CA GLU A 111 -16.98 -6.07 5.90
C GLU A 111 -18.45 -5.62 5.89
N LYS A 112 -18.91 -5.01 4.79
CA LYS A 112 -20.32 -4.61 4.65
C LYS A 112 -21.27 -5.80 4.59
N ASN A 113 -20.88 -6.86 3.88
CA ASN A 113 -21.69 -8.07 3.77
C ASN A 113 -21.81 -8.76 5.15
N ASP A 114 -20.70 -8.98 5.83
CA ASP A 114 -20.63 -9.62 7.14
C ASP A 114 -21.39 -8.82 8.20
N PHE A 115 -21.28 -7.49 8.16
CA PHE A 115 -22.06 -6.62 9.02
C PHE A 115 -23.57 -6.77 8.74
N SER A 116 -23.99 -6.72 7.48
CA SER A 116 -25.39 -6.88 7.08
C SER A 116 -25.95 -8.24 7.49
N LEU A 117 -25.18 -9.31 7.31
CA LEU A 117 -25.56 -10.68 7.67
C LEU A 117 -25.72 -10.81 9.18
N THR A 118 -24.75 -10.29 9.94
CA THR A 118 -24.77 -10.30 11.41
C THR A 118 -25.94 -9.49 11.94
N ASN A 119 -26.19 -8.30 11.40
CA ASN A 119 -27.32 -7.46 11.80
C ASN A 119 -28.66 -8.16 11.53
N THR A 120 -28.82 -8.74 10.35
CA THR A 120 -30.04 -9.51 9.98
C THR A 120 -30.26 -10.69 10.92
N ASN A 121 -29.19 -11.44 11.24
CA ASN A 121 -29.27 -12.55 12.19
C ASN A 121 -29.63 -12.07 13.60
N ASN A 122 -29.09 -10.94 14.04
CA ASN A 122 -29.41 -10.34 15.34
C ASN A 122 -30.88 -9.94 15.40
N GLU A 123 -31.39 -9.20 14.41
CA GLU A 123 -32.81 -8.81 14.33
C GLU A 123 -33.75 -10.02 14.34
N ARG A 124 -33.39 -11.09 13.62
CA ARG A 124 -34.14 -12.36 13.63
C ARG A 124 -34.17 -12.99 15.02
N LEU A 125 -33.02 -13.08 15.70
CA LEU A 125 -32.93 -13.67 17.04
C LEU A 125 -33.71 -12.85 18.07
N VAL A 126 -33.66 -11.52 17.99
CA VAL A 126 -34.47 -10.63 18.84
C VAL A 126 -35.97 -10.88 18.63
N SER A 127 -36.41 -11.04 17.38
CA SER A 127 -37.80 -11.38 17.07
C SER A 127 -38.21 -12.74 17.64
N GLU A 128 -37.34 -13.75 17.56
CA GLU A 128 -37.59 -15.07 18.12
C GLU A 128 -37.67 -15.06 19.64
N ILE A 129 -36.79 -14.31 20.31
CA ILE A 129 -36.84 -14.11 21.76
C ILE A 129 -38.19 -13.49 22.15
N GLU A 130 -38.64 -12.44 21.47
CA GLU A 130 -39.89 -11.78 21.85
C GLU A 130 -41.12 -12.70 21.63
N LYS A 131 -41.11 -13.50 20.57
CA LYS A 131 -42.13 -14.56 20.34
C LYS A 131 -42.13 -15.60 21.46
N LEU A 132 -40.95 -16.05 21.91
CA LEU A 132 -40.84 -17.00 23.02
C LEU A 132 -41.32 -16.39 24.34
N ARG A 133 -40.97 -15.12 24.62
CA ARG A 133 -41.45 -14.41 25.81
C ARG A 133 -42.97 -14.29 25.82
N GLN A 134 -43.58 -14.03 24.66
CA GLN A 134 -45.04 -13.94 24.55
C GLN A 134 -45.70 -15.29 24.82
N ARG A 135 -45.20 -16.38 24.23
CA ARG A 135 -45.71 -17.74 24.50
C ARG A 135 -45.60 -18.12 25.96
N LEU A 136 -44.48 -17.80 26.60
CA LEU A 136 -44.28 -18.07 28.03
C LEU A 136 -45.30 -17.31 28.90
N ARG A 137 -45.57 -16.03 28.60
CA ARG A 137 -46.61 -15.25 29.30
C ARG A 137 -47.99 -15.87 29.14
N GLU A 138 -48.32 -16.34 27.94
CA GLU A 138 -49.60 -17.00 27.65
C GLU A 138 -49.75 -18.33 28.39
N GLU A 139 -48.69 -19.15 28.47
CA GLU A 139 -48.71 -20.39 29.25
C GLU A 139 -48.87 -20.14 30.75
N ILE A 140 -48.11 -19.19 31.32
CA ILE A 140 -48.27 -18.82 32.74
C ILE A 140 -49.70 -18.35 33.01
N GLY A 141 -50.26 -17.51 32.13
CA GLY A 141 -51.63 -17.03 32.25
C GLY A 141 -52.66 -18.17 32.20
N ARG A 142 -52.47 -19.15 31.32
CA ARG A 142 -53.33 -20.35 31.25
C ARG A 142 -53.24 -21.20 32.52
N THR A 143 -52.04 -21.45 33.03
CA THR A 143 -51.84 -22.26 34.26
C THR A 143 -52.40 -21.58 35.51
N GLN A 144 -52.38 -20.24 35.58
CA GLN A 144 -52.94 -19.48 36.71
C GLN A 144 -54.47 -19.33 36.64
N ALA A 145 -55.07 -19.49 35.47
CA ALA A 145 -56.52 -19.31 35.25
C ALA A 145 -57.32 -20.62 35.24
N GLY A 146 -56.64 -21.78 35.16
CA GLY A 146 -57.24 -23.11 35.25
C GLY A 146 -56.98 -23.77 36.59
#